data_AF-A0A9N9BV23-F1
#
_entry.id   AF-A0A9N9BV23-F1
#
_cell.length_a   1.000
_cell.length_b   1.000
_cell.length_c   1.000
_cell.angle_alpha   90.00
_cell.angle_beta   90.00
_cell.angle_gamma   90.00
#
_symmetry.space_group_name_H-M   'P 1'
#
loop_
_entity.id
_entity.type
_entity.pdbx_description
1 polymer ?
#
loop_
_entity_poly.entity_id
_entity_poly.type
_entity_poly.pdbx_seq_one_letter_code
_entity_poly.pdbx_strand_id
1 'polypeptide(L)' 'GNINIDNFIKGTYSSSFAISTISKREPFLQWVSFEEFKDVKKIGQGGFCQIFKATWNFLKASVMTVK' A
#
# COMPACT_ATOMS: atom_id res chain seq x y z
N GLY A 1 8.60 2.93 -7.89
CA GLY A 1 8.76 2.61 -6.46
C GLY A 1 10.19 2.22 -6.17
N ASN A 2 10.55 2.03 -4.89
CA ASN A 2 11.89 1.54 -4.51
C ASN A 2 11.76 0.06 -4.16
N ILE A 3 12.16 -0.81 -5.08
CA ILE A 3 12.03 -2.27 -4.97
C ILE A 3 12.49 -2.85 -3.64
N ASN A 4 13.54 -2.28 -3.01
CA ASN A 4 14.05 -2.78 -1.73
C ASN A 4 13.10 -2.46 -0.58
N ILE A 5 12.50 -1.26 -0.58
CA ILE A 5 11.50 -0.85 0.42
C ILE A 5 10.19 -1.63 0.20
N ASP A 6 9.78 -1.78 -1.06
CA ASP A 6 8.61 -2.57 -1.45
C ASP A 6 8.74 -4.02 -0.94
N ASN A 7 9.90 -4.65 -1.14
CA ASN A 7 10.19 -6.00 -0.67
C ASN A 7 10.25 -6.08 0.86
N PHE A 8 10.82 -5.08 1.54
CA PHE A 8 10.87 -5.03 3.00
C PHE A 8 9.46 -4.99 3.62
N ILE A 9 8.58 -4.15 3.10
CA ILE A 9 7.20 -4.02 3.64
C ILE A 9 6.38 -5.27 3.30
N LYS A 10 6.50 -5.81 2.08
CA LYS A 10 5.86 -7.10 1.73
C LYS A 10 6.35 -8.26 2.60
N GLY A 11 7.65 -8.34 2.88
CA GLY A 11 8.21 -9.36 3.77
C GLY A 11 7.69 -9.23 5.21
N THR A 12 7.55 -7.99 5.70
CA THR A 12 6.94 -7.68 7.00
C THR A 12 5.46 -8.11 7.05
N TYR A 13 4.73 -7.88 5.95
CA TYR A 13 3.35 -8.34 5.78
C TYR A 13 3.27 -9.87 5.85
N SER A 14 4.11 -10.61 5.12
CA SER A 14 4.13 -12.07 5.13
C SER A 14 4.41 -12.65 6.53
N SER A 15 5.34 -12.05 7.29
CA SER A 15 5.60 -12.46 8.68
C SER A 15 4.43 -12.13 9.61
N SER A 16 3.77 -10.99 9.42
CA SER A 16 2.59 -10.60 10.21
C SER A 16 1.37 -11.45 9.88
N PHE A 17 1.22 -11.88 8.63
CA PHE A 17 0.17 -12.81 8.19
C PHE A 17 0.36 -14.21 8.80
N ALA A 18 1.62 -14.69 8.87
CA ALA A 18 1.94 -15.92 9.59
C ALA A 18 1.60 -15.85 11.09
N ILE A 19 1.67 -14.65 11.71
CA ILE A 19 1.23 -14.41 13.09
C ILE A 19 -0.31 -14.23 13.16
N SER A 20 -0.94 -13.62 12.15
CA SER A 20 -2.37 -13.34 12.16
C SER A 20 -3.26 -14.56 11.91
N THR A 21 -2.73 -15.64 11.31
CA THR A 21 -3.41 -16.94 11.26
C THR A 21 -3.51 -17.59 12.64
N ILE A 22 -2.61 -17.25 13.58
CA ILE A 22 -2.66 -17.66 14.99
C ILE A 22 -3.56 -16.72 15.80
N SER A 23 -3.59 -15.43 15.46
CA SER A 23 -4.48 -14.44 16.09
C SER A 23 -5.18 -13.58 15.03
N LYS A 24 -6.50 -13.78 14.81
CA LYS A 24 -7.36 -13.06 13.85
C LYS A 24 -7.32 -11.53 14.03
N ARG A 25 -6.25 -10.88 13.61
CA ARG A 25 -6.11 -9.42 13.55
C ARG A 25 -5.99 -9.03 12.09
N GLU A 26 -6.82 -8.07 11.71
CA GLU A 26 -6.73 -7.40 10.41
C GLU A 26 -5.31 -6.86 10.21
N PRO A 27 -4.74 -6.96 9.00
CA PRO A 27 -3.40 -6.49 8.73
C PRO A 27 -3.30 -4.98 9.01
N PHE A 28 -2.46 -4.62 9.98
CA PHE A 28 -2.25 -3.24 10.41
C PHE A 28 -1.46 -2.38 9.40
N LEU A 29 -0.79 -3.03 8.45
CA LEU A 29 -0.01 -2.40 7.38
C LEU A 29 -0.35 -3.08 6.06
N GLN A 30 -0.74 -2.31 5.05
CA GLN A 30 -0.97 -2.79 3.69
C GLN A 30 0.06 -2.16 2.75
N TRP A 31 0.69 -2.98 1.90
CA TRP A 31 1.53 -2.50 0.81
C TRP A 31 0.67 -2.14 -0.41
N VAL A 32 0.94 -0.99 -1.03
CA VAL A 32 0.30 -0.52 -2.26
C VAL A 32 1.39 -0.27 -3.30
N SER A 33 1.24 -0.80 -4.51
CA SER A 33 2.25 -0.60 -5.55
C SER A 33 2.32 0.86 -5.96
N PHE A 34 3.54 1.37 -6.21
CA PHE A 34 3.71 2.74 -6.70
C PHE A 34 2.94 3.00 -8.01
N GLU A 35 2.78 1.97 -8.84
CA GLU A 35 2.09 2.03 -10.13
C GLU A 35 0.58 2.28 -10.01
N GLU A 36 -0.01 2.08 -8.82
CA GLU A 36 -1.44 2.33 -8.57
C GLU A 36 -1.77 3.83 -8.36
N PHE A 37 -0.73 4.65 -8.14
CA PHE A 37 -0.88 6.09 -7.95
C PHE A 37 -0.83 6.84 -9.28
N LYS A 38 -1.77 7.78 -9.44
CA LYS A 38 -1.83 8.76 -10.53
C LYS A 38 -1.62 10.17 -10.00
N ASP A 39 -1.39 11.10 -10.93
CA ASP A 39 -1.27 12.54 -10.64
C ASP A 39 -0.21 12.85 -9.57
N VAL A 40 0.88 12.08 -9.57
CA VAL A 40 1.96 12.18 -8.59
C VAL A 40 2.70 13.52 -8.77
N LYS A 41 2.50 14.44 -7.83
CA LYS A 41 3.09 15.79 -7.85
C LYS A 41 3.87 16.06 -6.58
N LYS A 42 5.13 16.49 -6.71
CA LYS A 42 5.94 16.94 -5.56
C LYS A 42 5.32 18.22 -4.98
N ILE A 43 5.10 18.23 -3.67
CA ILE A 43 4.55 19.37 -2.93
C ILE A 43 5.53 19.94 -1.90
N GLY A 44 6.64 19.25 -1.65
CA GLY A 44 7.65 19.72 -0.71
C GLY A 44 8.84 18.79 -0.61
N GLN A 45 9.81 19.21 0.20
CA GLN A 45 10.99 18.46 0.56
C GLN A 45 11.38 18.82 1.99
N GLY A 46 11.64 17.81 2.81
CA GLY A 46 12.22 17.94 4.14
C GLY A 46 13.70 17.55 4.14
N GLY A 47 14.31 17.55 5.33
CA GLY A 47 15.72 17.16 5.48
C GLY A 47 16.01 15.69 5.11
N PHE A 48 15.00 14.81 5.21
CA PHE A 48 15.16 13.37 5.00
C PHE A 48 14.20 12.78 3.95
N CYS A 49 13.33 13.60 3.34
CA CYS A 49 12.28 13.07 2.48
C CYS A 49 11.80 14.06 1.42
N GLN A 50 11.15 13.52 0.40
CA GLN A 50 10.37 14.28 -0.58
C GLN A 50 8.89 13.99 -0.33
N ILE A 51 8.05 15.03 -0.43
CA ILE A 51 6.62 14.93 -0.16
C ILE A 51 5.87 15.04 -1.49
N PHE A 52 5.00 14.08 -1.76
CA PHE A 52 4.19 14.02 -2.97
C PHE A 52 2.70 13.97 -2.63
N LYS A 53 1.88 14.66 -3.43
CA LYS A 53 0.43 14.45 -3.52
C LYS A 53 0.17 13.49 -4.68
N ALA A 54 -0.71 12.52 -4.48
CA ALA A 54 -1.10 11.57 -5.51
C ALA A 54 -2.55 11.11 -5.31
N THR A 55 -3.17 10.64 -6.39
CA THR A 55 -4.47 9.98 -6.38
C THR A 55 -4.26 8.47 -6.43
N TRP A 56 -4.77 7.74 -5.45
CA TRP A 56 -4.72 6.27 -5.47
C TRP A 56 -5.93 5.71 -6.22
N ASN A 57 -5.71 4.95 -7.30
CA ASN A 57 -6.81 4.28 -8.01
C ASN A 57 -7.14 2.94 -7.34
N PHE A 58 -7.96 2.99 -6.28
CA PHE A 58 -8.52 1.77 -5.73
C PHE A 58 -9.66 1.27 -6.63
N LEU A 59 -9.38 0.33 -7.53
CA LEU A 59 -10.44 -0.38 -8.26
C LEU A 59 -11.19 -1.31 -7.28
N LYS A 60 -12.23 -0.81 -6.61
CA LYS A 60 -13.22 -1.70 -5.97
C LYS A 60 -14.23 -2.17 -7.01
N ALA A 61 -13.83 -3.06 -7.90
CA ALA A 61 -14.78 -3.74 -8.78
C ALA A 61 -15.48 -4.86 -7.99
N SER A 62 -16.65 -4.54 -7.45
CA SER A 62 -17.72 -5.50 -7.15
C SER A 62 -19.04 -4.76 -7.16
N VAL A 63 -19.52 -4.41 -8.36
CA VAL A 63 -20.95 -4.19 -8.57
C VAL A 63 -21.56 -5.59 -8.68
N MET A 64 -22.04 -6.13 -7.55
CA MET A 64 -22.94 -7.28 -7.61
C MET A 64 -24.33 -6.75 -7.99
N THR A 65 -24.65 -6.79 -9.28
CA THR A 65 -26.05 -6.70 -9.71
C THR A 65 -26.69 -8.05 -9.43
N VAL A 66 -27.51 -8.12 -8.37
CA VAL A 66 -28.42 -9.25 -8.16
C VAL A 66 -29.52 -9.14 -9.22
N LYS A 67 -29.69 -10.19 -10.03
CA LYS A 67 -30.86 -10.37 -10.89
C LYS A 67 -32.01 -10.97 -10.09
#